data_AF-A0A7X8N2D8-F1
#
_entry.id   AF-A0A7X8N2D8-F1
#
_cell.length_a   1.000
_cell.length_b   1.000
_cell.length_c   1.000
_cell.angle_alpha   90.00
_cell.angle_beta   90.00
_cell.angle_gamma   90.00
#
_symmetry.space_group_name_H-M   'P 1'
#
loop_
_entity.id
_entity.type
_entity.pdbx_description
1 polymer ?
#
loop_
_entity_poly.entity_id
_entity_poly.type
_entity_poly.pdbx_seq_one_letter_code
_entity_poly.pdbx_strand_id
1 'polypeptide(L)'
;MKDFKLRGKTIRHIRMLHGLSATKLGELADIDRNFLTQIEREIRTMSYKNHFRILRALRELGVSDSHVIAITLLIEDYERQQKEEQQQ
;
A
#
# COMPACT_ATOMS: atom_id res chain seq x y z
N MET A 1 7.05 20.47 -0.49
CA MET A 1 6.52 19.40 0.38
C MET A 1 6.93 18.10 -0.29
N LYS A 2 7.61 17.16 0.39
CA LYS A 2 7.88 15.84 -0.22
C LYS A 2 6.51 15.19 -0.47
N ASP A 3 6.17 14.95 -1.73
CA ASP A 3 4.91 14.31 -2.09
C ASP A 3 4.81 12.96 -1.36
N PHE A 4 3.73 12.77 -0.62
CA PHE A 4 3.45 11.51 0.06
C PHE A 4 3.32 10.39 -0.98
N LYS A 5 4.29 9.49 -1.02
CA LYS A 5 4.29 8.37 -1.96
C LYS A 5 3.73 7.13 -1.29
N LEU A 6 2.51 6.77 -1.68
CA LEU A 6 1.87 5.51 -1.27
C LEU A 6 2.75 4.32 -1.70
N ARG A 7 3.25 3.56 -0.71
CA ARG A 7 4.07 2.36 -0.94
C ARG A 7 3.20 1.14 -1.22
N GLY A 8 3.75 0.21 -2.01
CA GLY A 8 3.12 -1.07 -2.30
C GLY A 8 2.81 -1.88 -1.04
N LYS A 9 3.79 -1.94 -0.12
CA LYS A 9 3.63 -2.65 1.15
C LYS A 9 2.53 -2.04 2.02
N THR A 10 2.39 -0.71 2.02
CA THR A 10 1.29 -0.03 2.72
C THR A 10 -0.07 -0.46 2.18
N ILE A 11 -0.24 -0.46 0.86
CA ILE A 11 -1.47 -0.92 0.20
C ILE A 11 -1.81 -2.35 0.63
N ARG A 12 -0.81 -3.24 0.61
CA ARG A 12 -0.98 -4.64 1.01
C ARG A 12 -1.47 -4.77 2.46
N HIS A 13 -0.85 -4.06 3.39
CA HIS A 13 -1.20 -4.14 4.81
C HIS A 13 -2.59 -3.60 5.07
N ILE A 14 -2.94 -2.43 4.52
CA ILE A 14 -4.29 -1.89 4.61
C ILE A 14 -5.31 -2.89 4.07
N ARG A 15 -5.05 -3.45 2.88
CA ARG A 15 -5.94 -4.46 2.27
C ARG A 15 -6.16 -5.66 3.20
N MET A 16 -5.09 -6.19 3.78
CA MET A 16 -5.17 -7.35 4.68
C MET A 16 -5.87 -7.02 6.00
N LEU A 17 -5.62 -5.83 6.58
CA LEU A 17 -6.28 -5.37 7.80
C LEU A 17 -7.81 -5.20 7.61
N HIS A 18 -8.24 -4.85 6.40
CA HIS A 18 -9.65 -4.78 6.03
C HIS A 18 -10.23 -6.13 5.55
N GLY A 19 -9.47 -7.24 5.65
CA GLY A 19 -9.94 -8.56 5.23
C GLY A 19 -10.20 -8.70 3.73
N LEU A 20 -9.63 -7.83 2.90
CA LEU A 20 -9.90 -7.79 1.47
C LEU A 20 -8.97 -8.70 0.67
N SER A 21 -9.55 -9.38 -0.31
CA SER A 21 -8.77 -10.08 -1.34
C SER A 21 -8.11 -9.06 -2.29
N ALA A 22 -6.98 -9.43 -2.90
CA ALA A 22 -6.35 -8.61 -3.93
C ALA A 22 -7.30 -8.38 -5.12
N THR A 23 -8.13 -9.35 -5.45
CA THR A 23 -9.17 -9.20 -6.49
C THR A 23 -10.14 -8.09 -6.11
N LYS A 24 -10.63 -8.06 -4.86
CA LYS A 24 -11.62 -7.08 -4.43
C LYS A 24 -11.08 -5.65 -4.44
N LEU A 25 -9.85 -5.45 -3.97
CA LEU A 25 -9.21 -4.12 -4.06
C LEU A 25 -8.92 -3.74 -5.52
N GLY A 26 -8.54 -4.71 -6.35
CA GLY A 26 -8.36 -4.51 -7.79
C GLY A 26 -9.64 -4.00 -8.46
N GLU A 27 -10.78 -4.63 -8.18
CA GLU A 27 -12.10 -4.18 -8.68
C GLU A 27 -12.43 -2.75 -8.24
N LEU A 28 -12.25 -2.42 -6.95
CA LEU A 28 -12.52 -1.07 -6.41
C LEU A 28 -11.62 0.00 -7.03
N ALA A 29 -10.36 -0.35 -7.28
CA ALA A 29 -9.40 0.57 -7.91
C ALA A 29 -9.46 0.54 -9.45
N ASP A 30 -10.27 -0.35 -10.04
CA ASP A 30 -10.32 -0.62 -11.49
C ASP A 30 -8.90 -0.97 -12.04
N ILE A 31 -8.20 -1.85 -11.32
CA ILE A 31 -6.86 -2.33 -11.60
C ILE A 31 -6.87 -3.86 -11.64
N ASP A 32 -6.24 -4.44 -12.65
CA ASP A 32 -6.05 -5.89 -12.73
C ASP A 32 -5.39 -6.45 -11.46
N ARG A 33 -5.92 -7.58 -10.96
CA ARG A 33 -5.44 -8.22 -9.74
C ARG A 33 -3.94 -8.52 -9.80
N ASN A 34 -3.43 -9.06 -10.90
CA ASN A 34 -2.01 -9.42 -11.00
C ASN A 34 -1.16 -8.16 -10.96
N PHE A 35 -1.56 -7.12 -11.68
CA PHE A 35 -0.89 -5.83 -11.64
C PHE A 35 -0.88 -5.22 -10.23
N LEU A 36 -2.01 -5.24 -9.51
CA LEU A 36 -2.08 -4.79 -8.12
C LEU A 36 -1.11 -5.58 -7.22
N THR A 37 -1.08 -6.91 -7.34
CA THR A 37 -0.18 -7.73 -6.51
C THR A 37 1.30 -7.47 -6.80
N GLN A 38 1.66 -7.12 -8.04
CA GLN A 38 3.03 -6.69 -8.38
C GLN A 38 3.38 -5.35 -7.73
N ILE A 39 2.43 -4.41 -7.68
CA ILE A 39 2.60 -3.15 -6.94
C ILE A 39 2.76 -3.43 -5.45
N GLU A 40 1.89 -4.24 -4.86
CA GLU A 40 1.90 -4.55 -3.43
C GLU A 40 3.21 -5.19 -2.95
N ARG A 41 3.83 -5.99 -3.81
CA ARG A 41 5.13 -6.62 -3.57
C ARG A 41 6.32 -5.72 -3.92
N GLU A 42 6.06 -4.51 -4.40
CA GLU A 42 7.07 -3.56 -4.89
C GLU A 42 7.95 -4.12 -6.02
N ILE A 43 7.42 -5.11 -6.75
CA ILE A 43 8.04 -5.66 -7.96
C ILE A 43 7.87 -4.68 -9.13
N ARG A 44 6.75 -3.94 -9.15
CA ARG A 44 6.43 -2.97 -10.20
C ARG A 44 6.16 -1.59 -9.63
N THR A 45 6.73 -0.58 -10.27
CA THR A 45 6.46 0.82 -9.95
C THR A 45 5.04 1.21 -10.32
N MET A 46 4.37 1.90 -9.42
CA MET A 46 3.03 2.42 -9.62
C MET A 46 3.05 3.74 -10.41
N SER A 47 2.14 3.89 -11.38
CA SER A 47 1.92 5.16 -12.08
C SER A 47 1.09 6.13 -11.21
N TYR A 48 1.19 7.44 -11.48
CA TYR A 48 0.35 8.44 -10.82
C TYR A 48 -1.15 8.17 -10.95
N LYS A 49 -1.60 7.73 -12.14
CA LYS A 49 -3.02 7.35 -12.33
C LYS A 49 -3.44 6.23 -11.37
N ASN A 50 -2.65 5.19 -11.23
CA ASN A 50 -2.98 4.08 -10.34
C ASN A 50 -2.81 4.44 -8.86
N HIS A 51 -1.89 5.35 -8.53
CA HIS A 51 -1.79 5.92 -7.19
C HIS A 51 -3.13 6.55 -6.76
N PHE A 52 -3.72 7.42 -7.58
CA PHE A 52 -4.99 8.06 -7.25
C PHE A 52 -6.16 7.09 -7.21
N ARG A 53 -6.20 6.09 -8.10
CA ARG A 53 -7.25 5.07 -8.11
C ARG A 53 -7.24 4.22 -6.84
N ILE A 54 -6.06 3.77 -6.42
CA ILE A 54 -5.92 2.99 -5.19
C ILE A 54 -6.27 3.86 -3.98
N LEU A 55 -5.75 5.08 -3.90
CA LEU A 55 -6.03 5.98 -2.79
C LEU A 55 -7.53 6.27 -2.67
N ARG A 56 -8.23 6.49 -3.80
CA ARG A 56 -9.68 6.64 -3.82
C ARG A 56 -10.38 5.38 -3.32
N ALA A 57 -10.01 4.20 -3.82
CA ALA A 57 -10.60 2.93 -3.39
C ALA A 57 -10.41 2.70 -1.88
N LEU A 58 -9.25 3.05 -1.32
CA LEU A 58 -9.00 2.99 0.12
C LEU A 58 -9.90 3.96 0.90
N ARG A 59 -10.11 5.19 0.40
CA ARG A 59 -11.01 6.16 1.03
C ARG A 59 -12.47 5.69 1.02
N GLU A 60 -12.92 5.04 -0.06
CA GLU A 60 -14.25 4.43 -0.13
C GLU A 60 -14.44 3.31 0.90
N LEU A 61 -13.35 2.72 1.40
CA LEU A 61 -13.32 1.74 2.50
C LEU A 61 -13.20 2.38 3.90
N GLY A 62 -13.28 3.71 3.99
CA GLY A 62 -13.13 4.44 5.25
C GLY A 62 -11.67 4.66 5.69
N VAL A 63 -10.69 4.39 4.83
CA VAL A 63 -9.28 4.60 5.13
C VAL A 63 -8.94 6.08 4.94
N SER A 64 -8.71 6.79 6.06
CA SER A 64 -8.22 8.17 6.05
C SER A 64 -6.74 8.25 5.68
N ASP A 65 -6.29 9.42 5.22
CA ASP A 65 -4.87 9.66 4.93
C ASP A 65 -3.99 9.42 6.16
N SER A 66 -4.50 9.70 7.38
CA SER A 66 -3.82 9.40 8.65
C SER A 66 -3.58 7.90 8.85
N HIS A 67 -4.54 7.03 8.49
CA HIS A 67 -4.34 5.58 8.54
C HIS A 67 -3.23 5.15 7.59
N VAL A 68 -3.22 5.69 6.37
CA VAL A 68 -2.19 5.36 5.36
C VAL A 68 -0.81 5.78 5.83
N ILE A 69 -0.69 6.98 6.42
CA ILE A 69 0.58 7.50 6.96
C ILE A 69 1.04 6.63 8.13
N ALA A 70 0.17 6.36 9.11
CA ALA A 70 0.52 5.56 10.28
C ALA A 70 1.04 4.18 9.88
N ILE A 71 0.34 3.49 8.99
CA ILE A 71 0.75 2.15 8.52
C ILE A 71 2.06 2.23 7.75
N THR A 72 2.27 3.26 6.92
CA THR A 72 3.54 3.46 6.21
C THR A 72 4.71 3.61 7.18
N LEU A 73 4.57 4.45 8.21
CA LEU A 73 5.60 4.69 9.21
C LEU A 73 5.93 3.42 10.01
N LEU A 74 4.90 2.64 10.39
CA LEU A 74 5.08 1.36 11.09
C LEU A 74 5.85 0.33 10.24
N ILE A 75 5.53 0.24 8.95
CA ILE A 75 6.25 -0.65 8.03
C ILE A 75 7.71 -0.21 7.88
N GLU A 76 7.97 1.09 7.73
CA GLU A 76 9.32 1.62 7.59
C GLU A 76 10.17 1.40 8.84
N ASP A 77 9.59 1.58 10.03
CA ASP A 77 10.24 1.30 11.31
C ASP A 77 10.57 -0.19 11.47
N TYR A 78 9.61 -1.08 11.17
CA TYR A 78 9.84 -2.53 11.19
C TYR A 78 10.95 -2.96 10.22
N GLU A 79 10.94 -2.43 8.99
CA GLU A 79 12.00 -2.72 8.00
C GLU A 79 13.37 -2.21 8.44
N ARG A 80 13.43 -1.10 9.18
CA ARG A 80 14.67 -0.56 9.73
C ARG A 80 15.22 -1.49 10.82
N GLN A 81 14.39 -1.88 11.78
CA GLN A 81 14.79 -2.80 12.86
C GLN A 81 15.33 -4.13 12.31
N GLN A 82 14.62 -4.72 11.33
CA GLN A 82 15.06 -5.98 10.69
C GLN A 82 16.43 -5.87 10.01
N LYS A 83 16.77 -4.71 9.43
CA LYS A 83 18.08 -4.48 8.82
C LYS A 83 19.19 -4.32 9.86
N GLU A 84 18.88 -3.72 11.01
CA GLU A 84 19.82 -3.54 12.11
C GLU A 84 20.14 -4.89 12.77
N GLU A 85 19.13 -5.74 12.96
CA GLU A 85 19.29 -7.12 13.48
C GLU A 85 20.13 -8.00 12.54
N GLN A 86 20.00 -7.85 11.22
CA GLN A 86 20.75 -8.63 10.23
C GLN A 86 22.22 -8.18 10.05
N GLN A 87 22.59 -7.04 10.64
CA GLN A 87 23.95 -6.49 10.59
C GLN A 87 24.75 -6.76 11.88
N GLN A 88 24.12 -7.40 12.88
CA GLN A 88 24.74 -7.89 14.11
C GLN A 88 25.06 -9.37 14.00
#